data_AF-A0A6A8AEM7-F1
#
_entry.id   AF-A0A6A8AEM7-F1
#
_cell.length_a   1.000
_cell.length_b   1.000
_cell.length_c   1.000
_cell.angle_alpha   90.00
_cell.angle_beta   90.00
_cell.angle_gamma   90.00
#
_symmetry.space_group_name_H-M   'P 1'
#
loop_
_entity.id
_entity.type
_entity.pdbx_description
1 polymer ?
#
loop_
_entity_poly.entity_id
_entity_poly.type
_entity_poly.pdbx_seq_one_letter_code
_entity_poly.pdbx_strand_id
1 'polypeptide(L)'
;MTDVGTTKRRSMSPTRRLRIWEAHGGVCCLCQTKIDGVREAWTVEHLRALGLGGEDEDANCAPAHETCRRKKDKVDVSAIAKAKRVKAKHIGVAKAKSSLSHPQFKRLMDGTVVRRDTGEIVGGNRT
;
A
#
# COMPACT_ATOMS: atom_id res chain seq x y z
N MET A 1 -18.40 -1.36 -10.10
CA MET A 1 -17.14 -0.88 -9.49
C MET A 1 -16.04 -1.84 -9.93
N THR A 2 -15.32 -1.48 -10.98
CA THR A 2 -14.24 -2.31 -11.54
C THR A 2 -13.17 -2.49 -10.48
N ASP A 3 -12.80 -3.74 -10.20
CA ASP A 3 -11.70 -4.01 -9.30
C ASP A 3 -10.40 -3.56 -9.97
N VAL A 4 -9.89 -2.39 -9.57
CA VAL A 4 -8.57 -1.93 -10.01
C VAL A 4 -7.54 -2.73 -9.21
N GLY A 5 -7.32 -3.97 -9.62
CA GLY A 5 -6.20 -4.78 -9.16
C GLY A 5 -4.89 -4.05 -9.40
N THR A 6 -3.83 -4.44 -8.68
CA THR A 6 -2.49 -3.86 -8.91
C THR A 6 -2.10 -4.07 -10.36
N THR A 7 -1.91 -2.98 -11.11
CA THR A 7 -1.47 -3.04 -12.51
C THR A 7 -0.17 -3.84 -12.61
N LYS A 8 -0.10 -4.79 -13.55
CA LYS A 8 1.09 -5.61 -13.77
C LYS A 8 2.23 -4.73 -14.28
N ARG A 9 3.35 -4.70 -13.54
CA ARG A 9 4.57 -3.99 -13.94
C ARG A 9 5.22 -4.70 -15.13
N ARG A 10 5.54 -3.96 -16.20
CA ARG A 10 6.33 -4.45 -17.35
C ARG A 10 7.82 -4.28 -17.07
N SER A 11 8.64 -4.91 -17.91
CA SER A 11 10.09 -4.72 -17.84
C SER A 11 10.47 -3.26 -18.14
N MET A 12 11.49 -2.76 -17.45
CA MET A 12 12.07 -1.45 -17.69
C MET A 12 13.36 -1.63 -18.49
N SER A 13 13.22 -1.75 -19.82
CA SER A 13 14.37 -1.89 -20.71
C SER A 13 15.25 -0.63 -20.72
N PRO A 14 16.55 -0.73 -21.04
CA PRO A 14 17.42 0.44 -21.15
C PRO A 14 16.87 1.50 -22.11
N THR A 15 16.31 1.09 -23.25
CA THR A 15 15.70 1.99 -24.23
C THR A 15 14.48 2.72 -23.67
N ARG A 16 13.60 2.02 -22.95
CA ARG A 16 12.42 2.62 -22.29
C ARG A 16 12.87 3.63 -21.23
N ARG A 17 13.87 3.27 -20.44
CA ARG A 17 14.43 4.13 -19.41
C ARG A 17 15.05 5.41 -19.97
N LEU A 18 15.79 5.31 -21.08
CA LEU A 18 16.35 6.47 -21.78
C LEU A 18 15.26 7.38 -22.33
N ARG A 19 14.24 6.81 -22.99
CA ARG A 19 13.10 7.58 -23.52
C ARG A 19 12.39 8.38 -22.42
N ILE A 20 12.11 7.76 -21.28
CA ILE A 20 11.47 8.43 -20.14
C ILE A 20 12.40 9.53 -19.58
N TRP A 21 13.70 9.28 -19.49
CA TRP A 21 14.65 10.29 -19.04
C TRP A 21 14.66 11.53 -19.95
N GLU A 22 14.73 11.32 -21.27
CA GLU A 22 14.75 12.39 -22.28
C GLU A 22 13.46 13.19 -22.28
N ALA A 23 12.30 12.52 -22.20
CA ALA A 23 10.99 13.17 -22.14
C ALA A 23 10.84 14.12 -20.94
N HIS A 24 11.54 13.84 -19.84
CA HIS A 24 11.50 14.64 -18.62
C HIS A 24 12.75 15.51 -18.42
N GLY A 25 13.67 15.56 -19.39
CA GLY A 25 14.88 16.37 -19.33
C GLY A 25 15.82 16.02 -18.17
N GLY A 26 15.74 14.79 -17.64
CA GLY A 26 16.50 14.38 -16.45
C GLY A 26 16.11 15.12 -15.16
N VAL A 27 14.89 15.66 -15.08
CA VAL A 27 14.40 16.35 -13.88
C VAL A 27 13.66 15.37 -12.98
N CYS A 28 14.00 15.37 -11.70
CA CYS A 28 13.33 14.56 -10.69
C CYS A 28 11.86 14.95 -10.56
N CYS A 29 10.94 14.01 -10.77
CA CYS A 29 9.51 14.28 -10.66
C CYS A 29 9.01 14.58 -9.25
N LEU A 30 9.82 14.33 -8.22
CA LEU A 30 9.44 14.46 -6.80
C LEU A 30 9.93 15.76 -6.17
N CYS A 31 11.16 16.19 -6.46
CA CYS A 31 11.73 17.43 -5.94
C CYS A 31 11.93 18.51 -7.01
N GLN A 32 11.64 18.21 -8.27
CA GLN A 32 11.74 19.14 -9.41
C GLN A 32 13.15 19.68 -9.68
N THR A 33 14.17 19.06 -9.10
CA THR A 33 15.58 19.40 -9.37
C THR A 33 16.16 18.51 -10.45
N LYS A 34 17.13 19.05 -11.20
CA LYS A 34 17.87 18.27 -12.20
C LYS A 34 18.69 17.18 -11.52
N ILE A 35 18.64 15.98 -12.09
CA ILE A 35 19.43 14.83 -11.64
C ILE A 35 20.75 14.84 -12.40
N ASP A 36 21.86 14.69 -11.69
CA ASP A 36 23.13 14.33 -12.31
C ASP A 36 23.13 12.82 -12.59
N GLY A 37 22.78 12.43 -13.82
CA GLY A 37 22.61 11.03 -14.20
C GLY A 37 23.87 10.16 -14.09
N VAL A 38 25.06 10.76 -13.92
CA VAL A 38 26.35 10.07 -13.76
C VAL A 38 26.74 9.95 -12.28
N ARG A 39 26.48 10.99 -11.49
CA ARG A 39 26.92 11.07 -10.08
C ARG A 39 25.85 10.72 -9.07
N GLU A 40 24.58 10.87 -9.40
CA GLU A 40 23.46 10.64 -8.50
C GLU A 40 22.72 9.34 -8.82
N ALA A 41 22.40 8.57 -7.78
CA ALA A 41 21.55 7.40 -7.93
C ALA A 41 20.10 7.82 -8.23
N TRP A 42 19.56 7.31 -9.33
CA TRP A 42 18.19 7.60 -9.76
C TRP A 42 17.50 6.38 -10.35
N THR A 43 16.20 6.52 -10.57
CA THR A 43 15.32 5.45 -11.05
C THR A 43 14.14 5.99 -11.84
N VAL A 44 13.43 5.11 -12.52
CA VAL A 44 12.12 5.45 -13.10
C VAL A 44 11.07 5.16 -12.04
N GLU A 45 10.34 6.19 -11.65
CA GLU A 45 9.31 6.15 -10.63
C GLU A 45 7.92 6.33 -11.24
N HIS A 46 6.93 5.62 -10.69
CA HIS A 46 5.53 5.76 -11.08
C HIS A 46 4.91 6.98 -10.37
N LEU A 47 4.45 7.99 -11.11
CA LEU A 47 3.83 9.20 -10.55
C LEU A 47 2.64 8.84 -9.66
N ARG A 48 1.74 8.00 -10.19
CA ARG A 48 0.72 7.30 -9.42
C ARG A 48 1.16 5.86 -9.18
N ALA A 49 1.20 5.44 -7.91
CA ALA A 49 1.59 4.09 -7.55
C ALA A 49 0.68 3.01 -8.18
N LEU A 50 1.27 1.93 -8.68
CA LEU A 50 0.53 0.80 -9.30
C LEU A 50 -0.52 0.19 -8.35
N GLY A 51 -0.21 0.12 -7.05
CA GLY A 51 -1.12 -0.39 -6.01
C GLY A 51 -2.28 0.56 -5.66
N LEU A 52 -2.29 1.78 -6.20
CA LEU A 52 -3.34 2.80 -6.03
C LEU A 52 -4.03 3.11 -7.37
N GLY A 53 -4.01 2.15 -8.31
CA GLY A 53 -4.61 2.29 -9.63
C GLY A 53 -3.77 3.12 -10.61
N GLY A 54 -2.46 3.19 -10.41
CA GLY A 54 -1.53 3.73 -11.40
C GLY A 54 -1.33 2.77 -12.56
N GLU A 55 -1.12 3.32 -13.75
CA GLU A 55 -0.82 2.56 -14.97
C GLU A 55 0.68 2.33 -15.10
N ASP A 56 1.11 1.24 -15.73
CA ASP A 56 2.53 1.01 -16.04
C ASP A 56 2.92 1.65 -17.39
N GLU A 57 2.27 2.74 -17.79
CA GLU A 57 2.54 3.46 -19.03
C GLU A 57 3.61 4.54 -18.85
N ASP A 58 4.33 4.86 -19.93
CA ASP A 58 5.41 5.84 -19.91
C ASP A 58 4.91 7.22 -19.45
N ALA A 59 3.66 7.57 -19.72
CA ALA A 59 3.02 8.80 -19.24
C ALA A 59 2.88 8.87 -17.71
N ASN A 60 2.88 7.72 -17.02
CA ASN A 60 2.86 7.64 -15.56
C ASN A 60 4.27 7.39 -14.98
N CYS A 61 5.32 7.46 -15.78
CA CYS A 61 6.69 7.19 -15.36
C CYS A 61 7.57 8.42 -15.55
N ALA A 62 8.40 8.73 -14.56
CA ALA A 62 9.35 9.83 -14.65
C ALA A 62 10.62 9.52 -13.84
N PRO A 63 11.77 10.14 -14.16
CA PRO A 63 12.98 9.94 -13.39
C PRO A 63 12.85 10.56 -11.99
N ALA A 64 13.41 9.88 -10.99
CA ALA A 64 13.45 10.35 -9.61
C ALA A 64 14.77 9.99 -8.95
N HIS A 65 15.28 10.87 -8.09
CA HIS A 65 16.36 10.53 -7.16
C HIS A 65 15.96 9.33 -6.30
N GLU A 66 16.91 8.44 -6.02
CA GLU A 66 16.68 7.28 -5.17
C GLU A 66 16.19 7.67 -3.77
N THR A 67 16.73 8.76 -3.22
CA THR A 67 16.35 9.31 -1.91
C THR A 67 14.92 9.85 -1.89
N CYS A 68 14.50 10.56 -2.94
CA CYS A 68 13.14 11.06 -3.08
C CYS A 68 12.15 9.90 -3.27
N ARG A 69 12.49 8.93 -4.12
CA ARG A 69 11.69 7.73 -4.36
C ARG A 69 11.43 6.96 -3.06
N ARG A 70 12.46 6.74 -2.24
CA ARG A 70 12.31 6.09 -0.92
C ARG A 70 11.38 6.83 0.04
N LYS A 71 11.35 8.17 0.00
CA LYS A 71 10.40 8.96 0.80
C LYS A 71 8.96 8.74 0.32
N LYS A 72 8.74 8.77 -0.99
CA LYS A 72 7.43 8.47 -1.60
C LYS A 72 6.98 7.04 -1.32
N ASP A 73 7.86 6.05 -1.47
CA ASP A 73 7.53 4.63 -1.23
C ASP A 73 6.95 4.39 0.17
N LYS A 74 7.49 5.04 1.20
CA LYS A 74 6.96 4.94 2.57
C LYS A 74 5.52 5.42 2.68
N VAL A 75 5.19 6.51 1.99
CA VAL A 75 3.84 7.08 1.94
C VAL A 75 2.91 6.16 1.15
N ASP A 76 3.36 5.70 -0.03
CA ASP A 76 2.57 4.87 -0.93
C ASP A 76 2.26 3.51 -0.32
N VAL A 77 3.23 2.85 0.33
CA VAL A 77 3.00 1.56 1.01
C VAL A 77 1.93 1.69 2.09
N SER A 78 1.95 2.78 2.87
CA SER A 78 0.93 3.06 3.88
C SER A 78 -0.46 3.27 3.26
N ALA A 79 -0.54 4.06 2.19
CA ALA A 79 -1.78 4.32 1.46
C ALA A 79 -2.34 3.04 0.81
N ILE A 80 -1.50 2.23 0.17
CA ILE A 80 -1.87 0.94 -0.44
C ILE A 80 -2.43 0.00 0.63
N ALA A 81 -1.77 -0.11 1.78
CA ALA A 81 -2.24 -0.94 2.88
C ALA A 81 -3.61 -0.47 3.40
N LYS A 82 -3.82 0.85 3.50
CA LYS A 82 -5.13 1.42 3.87
C LYS A 82 -6.19 1.08 2.82
N ALA A 83 -5.92 1.29 1.54
CA ALA A 83 -6.84 0.98 0.45
C ALA A 83 -7.27 -0.49 0.47
N LYS A 84 -6.32 -1.41 0.63
CA LYS A 84 -6.60 -2.86 0.78
C LYS A 84 -7.51 -3.15 1.96
N ARG A 85 -7.25 -2.54 3.13
CA ARG A 85 -8.11 -2.71 4.33
C ARG A 85 -9.51 -2.16 4.13
N VAL A 86 -9.64 -0.99 3.48
CA VAL A 86 -10.95 -0.39 3.19
C VAL A 86 -11.75 -1.27 2.24
N LYS A 87 -11.13 -1.74 1.15
CA LYS A 87 -11.75 -2.68 0.21
C LYS A 87 -12.21 -3.95 0.93
N ALA A 88 -11.33 -4.57 1.73
CA ALA A 88 -11.65 -5.78 2.48
C ALA A 88 -12.85 -5.59 3.42
N LYS A 89 -12.96 -4.43 4.08
CA LYS A 89 -14.13 -4.09 4.91
C LYS A 89 -15.41 -3.93 4.08
N HIS A 90 -15.31 -3.25 2.95
CA HIS A 90 -16.47 -2.97 2.08
C HIS A 90 -17.08 -4.25 1.50
N ILE A 91 -16.24 -5.24 1.16
CA ILE A 91 -16.69 -6.53 0.61
C ILE A 91 -16.92 -7.61 1.68
N GLY A 92 -16.84 -7.27 2.97
CA GLY A 92 -17.09 -8.22 4.07
C GLY A 92 -16.01 -9.29 4.31
N VAL A 93 -14.85 -9.21 3.65
CA VAL A 93 -13.73 -10.18 3.79
C VAL A 93 -12.79 -9.81 4.95
N ALA A 94 -13.01 -8.67 5.61
CA ALA A 94 -12.23 -8.28 6.78
C ALA A 94 -12.38 -9.31 7.92
N LYS A 95 -11.25 -9.64 8.58
CA LYS A 95 -11.21 -10.56 9.72
C LYS A 95 -12.25 -10.15 10.77
N ALA A 96 -13.02 -11.14 11.26
CA ALA A 96 -13.94 -10.94 12.36
C ALA A 96 -13.22 -10.31 13.57
N LYS A 97 -13.88 -9.38 14.24
CA LYS A 97 -13.35 -8.77 15.47
C LYS A 97 -13.12 -9.88 16.49
N SER A 98 -11.98 -9.85 17.19
CA SER A 98 -11.71 -10.84 18.24
C SER A 98 -12.79 -10.79 19.32
N SER A 99 -13.01 -11.89 20.04
CA SER A 99 -13.97 -11.94 21.15
C SER A 99 -13.70 -10.89 22.25
N LEU A 100 -12.45 -10.43 22.38
CA LEU A 100 -12.09 -9.29 23.23
C LEU A 100 -12.73 -7.95 22.77
N SER A 101 -13.01 -7.81 21.47
CA SER A 101 -13.69 -6.67 20.85
C SER A 101 -15.11 -6.99 20.37
N HIS A 102 -15.67 -8.14 20.74
CA HIS A 102 -17.04 -8.50 20.37
C HIS A 102 -18.03 -7.63 21.17
N PRO A 103 -19.07 -7.07 20.54
CA PRO A 103 -20.00 -6.16 21.23
C PRO A 103 -20.80 -6.85 22.34
N GLN A 104 -21.07 -8.16 22.21
CA GLN A 104 -21.87 -8.92 23.17
C GLN A 104 -21.07 -9.83 24.09
N PHE A 105 -19.85 -10.21 23.70
CA PHE A 105 -19.05 -11.19 24.44
C PHE A 105 -17.71 -10.57 24.84
N LYS A 106 -17.14 -11.00 25.97
CA LYS A 106 -15.80 -10.60 26.41
C LYS A 106 -15.07 -11.84 26.92
N ARG A 107 -13.80 -11.99 26.53
CA ARG A 107 -12.90 -12.99 27.13
C ARG A 107 -12.17 -12.38 28.32
N LEU A 108 -12.23 -13.04 29.47
CA LEU A 108 -11.54 -12.71 30.70
C LEU A 108 -10.07 -13.18 30.64
N MET A 109 -9.25 -12.73 31.61
CA MET A 109 -7.81 -13.04 31.64
C MET A 109 -7.52 -14.52 31.89
N ASP A 110 -8.44 -15.22 32.54
CA ASP A 110 -8.42 -16.67 32.79
C ASP A 110 -8.80 -17.50 31.55
N GLY A 111 -9.19 -16.86 30.44
CA GLY A 111 -9.61 -17.51 29.20
C GLY A 111 -11.11 -17.75 29.07
N THR A 112 -11.91 -17.48 30.11
CA THR A 112 -13.37 -17.63 30.12
C THR A 112 -14.03 -16.59 29.23
N VAL A 113 -15.05 -16.97 28.46
CA VAL A 113 -15.86 -16.06 27.61
C VAL A 113 -17.21 -15.84 28.29
N VAL A 114 -17.49 -14.58 28.62
CA VAL A 114 -18.74 -14.15 29.24
C VAL A 114 -19.56 -13.25 28.30
N ARG A 115 -20.88 -13.28 28.46
CA ARG A 115 -21.77 -12.22 27.95
C ARG A 115 -21.52 -10.92 28.70
N ARG A 116 -21.45 -9.80 27.98
CA ARG A 116 -21.15 -8.48 28.57
C ARG A 116 -22.32 -7.89 29.36
N ASP A 117 -23.54 -8.21 28.96
CA ASP A 117 -24.77 -7.70 29.53
C ASP A 117 -25.24 -8.51 30.75
N THR A 118 -25.18 -9.84 30.66
CA THR A 118 -25.64 -10.74 31.73
C THR A 118 -24.52 -11.25 32.64
N GLY A 119 -23.26 -11.19 32.20
CA GLY A 119 -22.14 -11.81 32.91
C GLY A 119 -22.10 -13.33 32.80
N GLU A 120 -23.05 -13.95 32.09
CA GLU A 120 -23.16 -15.39 31.94
C GLU A 120 -21.96 -15.96 31.18
N ILE A 121 -21.41 -17.05 31.70
CA ILE A 121 -20.33 -17.78 31.06
C ILE A 121 -20.91 -18.56 29.88
N VAL A 122 -20.44 -18.25 28.67
CA VAL A 122 -20.89 -18.86 27.41
C VAL A 122 -19.81 -19.74 26.76
N GLY A 123 -18.59 -19.75 27.31
CA GLY A 123 -17.51 -20.61 26.83
C GLY A 123 -16.18 -20.34 27.54
N GLY A 124 -15.12 -21.03 27.12
CA GLY A 124 -13.78 -20.93 27.71
C GLY A 124 -13.07 -22.28 27.66
N ASN A 125 -11.73 -22.29 27.70
CA ASN A 125 -10.98 -23.54 27.78
C ASN A 125 -11.36 -24.26 29.10
N ARG A 126 -12.19 -25.32 29.00
CA ARG A 126 -11.93 -26.50 29.80
C ARG A 126 -10.69 -27.11 29.17
N THR A 127 -9.63 -27.27 29.97
CA THR A 127 -8.37 -27.95 29.62
C THR A 127 -8.49 -28.91 28.45
#